data_AF-A0A7H0K8E9-F1
#
_entry.id   AF-A0A7H0K8E9-F1
#
_cell.length_a   1.000
_cell.length_b   1.000
_cell.length_c   1.000
_cell.angle_alpha   90.00
_cell.angle_beta   90.00
_cell.angle_gamma   90.00
#
_symmetry.space_group_name_H-M   'P 1'
#
loop_
_entity.id
_entity.type
_entity.pdbx_description
1 polymer ?
#
loop_
_entity_poly.entity_id
_entity_poly.type
_entity_poly.pdbx_seq_one_letter_code
_entity_poly.pdbx_strand_id
1 'polypeptide(L)'
;MARNKEIIDTIRDAWNGLSSDQKTIAGVLATIDTAGKAFALRDLARTNSKRVRGPKWLWTPVIGAVNTLGWVAYFVVGKKR
;
A
#
# COMPACT_ATOMS: atom_id res chain seq x y z
N MET A 1 -14.63 -2.92 -26.86
CA MET A 1 -15.12 -3.98 -25.95
C MET A 1 -14.23 -5.22 -25.95
N ALA A 2 -13.78 -5.75 -27.11
CA ALA A 2 -12.94 -6.96 -27.16
C ALA A 2 -11.63 -6.89 -26.34
N ARG A 3 -10.88 -5.78 -26.44
CA ARG A 3 -9.59 -5.59 -25.74
C ARG A 3 -9.68 -5.66 -24.20
N ASN A 4 -10.74 -5.11 -23.61
CA ASN A 4 -10.92 -5.17 -22.15
C ASN A 4 -11.20 -6.60 -21.68
N LYS A 5 -11.88 -7.39 -22.51
CA LYS A 5 -12.21 -8.78 -22.19
C LYS A 5 -10.95 -9.65 -22.18
N GLU A 6 -10.10 -9.49 -23.20
CA GLU A 6 -8.80 -10.17 -23.31
C GLU A 6 -7.86 -9.88 -22.14
N ILE A 7 -7.79 -8.62 -21.69
CA ILE A 7 -7.00 -8.23 -20.51
C ILE A 7 -7.53 -8.92 -19.25
N ILE A 8 -8.85 -8.92 -19.03
CA ILE A 8 -9.46 -9.54 -17.85
C ILE A 8 -9.24 -11.06 -17.86
N ASP A 9 -9.39 -11.70 -19.01
CA ASP A 9 -9.19 -13.14 -19.16
C ASP A 9 -7.72 -13.52 -18.89
N THR A 10 -6.76 -12.74 -19.42
CA THR A 10 -5.32 -12.95 -19.16
C THR A 10 -4.99 -12.83 -17.67
N ILE A 11 -5.55 -11.85 -16.97
CA ILE A 11 -5.33 -11.66 -15.53
C ILE A 11 -5.95 -12.81 -14.73
N ARG A 12 -7.15 -13.25 -15.11
CA ARG A 12 -7.84 -14.39 -14.48
C ARG A 12 -7.03 -15.67 -14.66
N ASP A 13 -6.50 -15.91 -15.84
CA ASP A 13 -5.69 -17.10 -16.13
C ASP A 13 -4.36 -17.06 -15.38
N ALA A 14 -3.69 -15.91 -15.34
CA ALA A 14 -2.49 -15.72 -14.54
C ALA A 14 -2.75 -15.99 -13.05
N TRP A 15 -3.85 -15.47 -12.50
CA TRP A 15 -4.25 -15.77 -11.12
C TRP A 15 -4.52 -17.26 -10.93
N ASN A 16 -5.28 -17.88 -11.82
CA ASN A 16 -5.63 -19.30 -11.73
C ASN A 16 -4.40 -20.20 -11.81
N GLY A 17 -3.39 -19.81 -12.59
CA GLY A 17 -2.12 -20.53 -12.74
C GLY A 17 -1.19 -20.48 -11.53
N LEU A 18 -1.44 -19.61 -10.54
CA LEU A 18 -0.68 -19.60 -9.28
C LEU A 18 -1.03 -20.81 -8.41
N SER A 19 -0.02 -21.37 -7.74
CA SER A 19 -0.25 -22.40 -6.71
C SER A 19 -1.04 -21.84 -5.52
N SER A 20 -1.66 -22.71 -4.72
CA SER A 20 -2.40 -22.32 -3.52
C SER A 20 -1.54 -21.52 -2.53
N ASP A 21 -0.26 -21.89 -2.40
CA ASP A 21 0.69 -21.20 -1.53
C ASP A 21 1.01 -19.80 -2.05
N GLN A 22 1.22 -19.65 -3.37
CA GLN A 22 1.48 -18.34 -3.98
C GLN A 22 0.29 -17.39 -3.83
N LYS A 23 -0.94 -17.87 -4.04
CA LYS A 23 -2.17 -17.08 -3.80
C LYS A 23 -2.28 -16.64 -2.34
N THR A 24 -1.95 -17.54 -1.41
CA THR A 24 -1.96 -17.27 0.03
C THR A 24 -0.95 -16.19 0.40
N ILE A 25 0.30 -16.34 -0.05
CA ILE A 25 1.37 -15.36 0.21
C ILE A 25 1.00 -14.00 -0.37
N ALA A 26 0.51 -13.95 -1.61
CA ALA A 26 0.07 -12.71 -2.24
C ALA A 26 -1.06 -12.02 -1.44
N GLY A 27 -2.05 -12.80 -0.99
CA GLY A 27 -3.15 -12.29 -0.15
C GLY A 27 -2.67 -11.75 1.20
N VAL A 28 -1.75 -12.45 1.87
CA VAL A 28 -1.16 -12.01 3.14
C VAL A 28 -0.39 -10.70 2.95
N LEU A 29 0.49 -10.63 1.95
CA LEU A 29 1.28 -9.43 1.67
C LEU A 29 0.38 -8.23 1.33
N ALA A 30 -0.64 -8.43 0.49
CA ALA A 30 -1.60 -7.37 0.15
C ALA A 30 -2.39 -6.88 1.38
N THR A 31 -2.74 -7.80 2.28
CA THR A 31 -3.43 -7.46 3.54
C THR A 31 -2.54 -6.64 4.46
N ILE A 32 -1.28 -7.05 4.64
CA ILE A 32 -0.29 -6.33 5.45
C ILE A 32 -0.06 -4.94 4.87
N ASP A 33 0.14 -4.82 3.56
CA ASP A 33 0.38 -3.53 2.91
C ASP A 33 -0.82 -2.58 3.07
N THR A 34 -2.02 -3.09 2.85
CA THR A 34 -3.26 -2.31 2.99
C THR A 34 -3.47 -1.85 4.43
N ALA A 35 -3.30 -2.75 5.41
CA ALA A 35 -3.41 -2.41 6.82
C ALA A 35 -2.33 -1.41 7.26
N GLY A 36 -1.09 -1.58 6.78
CA GLY A 36 0.03 -0.67 7.03
C GLY A 36 -0.23 0.73 6.52
N LYS A 37 -0.72 0.87 5.28
CA LYS A 37 -1.13 2.16 4.70
C LYS A 37 -2.27 2.80 5.47
N ALA A 38 -3.33 2.05 5.77
CA ALA A 38 -4.48 2.56 6.53
C ALA A 38 -4.05 3.05 7.93
N PHE A 39 -3.20 2.29 8.61
CA PHE A 39 -2.66 2.66 9.91
C PHE A 39 -1.77 3.90 9.84
N ALA A 40 -0.87 3.98 8.86
CA ALA A 40 -0.02 5.14 8.63
C ALA A 40 -0.82 6.41 8.33
N LEU A 41 -1.84 6.33 7.46
CA LEU A 41 -2.70 7.47 7.16
C LEU A 41 -3.52 7.91 8.38
N ARG A 42 -4.04 6.97 9.16
CA ARG A 42 -4.76 7.27 10.42
C ARG A 42 -3.83 7.93 11.44
N ASP A 43 -2.62 7.42 11.59
CA ASP A 43 -1.62 7.99 12.47
C ASP A 43 -1.18 9.38 12.01
N LEU A 44 -0.94 9.57 10.71
CA LEU A 44 -0.65 10.87 10.10
C LEU A 44 -1.78 11.86 10.40
N ALA A 45 -3.04 11.48 10.15
CA ALA A 45 -4.19 12.35 10.41
C ALA A 45 -4.21 12.85 11.87
N ARG A 46 -3.95 11.96 12.83
CA ARG A 46 -3.94 12.25 14.28
C ARG A 46 -2.67 12.95 14.78
N THR A 47 -1.57 12.84 14.05
CA THR A 47 -0.28 13.42 14.48
C THR A 47 -0.25 14.92 14.24
N ASN A 48 0.20 15.68 15.25
CA ASN A 48 0.42 17.12 15.11
C ASN A 48 1.51 17.40 14.07
N SER A 49 1.30 18.36 13.18
CA SER A 49 2.24 18.71 12.09
C SER A 49 3.66 19.01 12.58
N LYS A 50 3.85 19.53 13.80
CA LYS A 50 5.19 19.79 14.38
C LYS A 50 6.00 18.51 14.60
N ARG A 51 5.31 17.37 14.80
CA ARG A 51 5.90 16.03 14.96
C ARG A 51 6.08 15.28 13.65
N VAL A 52 5.77 15.89 12.51
CA VAL A 52 6.03 15.32 11.19
C VAL A 52 7.21 16.07 10.55
N ARG A 53 8.11 15.35 9.89
CA ARG A 53 9.22 15.94 9.14
C ARG A 53 8.69 16.44 7.79
N GLY A 54 8.86 17.74 7.53
CA GLY A 54 8.36 18.39 6.33
C GLY A 54 6.83 18.63 6.35
N PRO A 55 6.27 19.10 5.22
CA PRO A 55 4.83 19.35 5.08
C PRO A 55 4.00 18.08 5.32
N LYS A 56 3.09 18.12 6.29
CA LYS A 56 2.25 16.97 6.68
C LYS A 56 1.50 16.35 5.50
N TRP A 57 0.98 17.17 4.59
CA TRP A 57 0.16 16.72 3.47
C TRP A 57 0.95 15.90 2.43
N LEU A 58 2.27 16.12 2.31
CA LEU A 58 3.13 15.38 1.37
C LEU A 58 3.26 13.91 1.75
N TRP A 59 3.05 13.57 3.02
CA TRP A 59 3.13 12.18 3.45
C TRP A 59 1.96 11.34 2.94
N THR A 60 0.81 11.92 2.62
CA THR A 60 -0.34 11.18 2.07
C THR A 60 -0.01 10.48 0.73
N PRO A 61 0.46 11.18 -0.32
CA PRO A 61 0.85 10.52 -1.56
C PRO A 61 2.08 9.61 -1.37
N VAL A 62 3.02 9.94 -0.47
CA VAL A 62 4.15 9.05 -0.16
C VAL A 62 3.65 7.71 0.37
N ILE A 63 2.75 7.73 1.36
CA ILE A 63 2.16 6.52 1.95
C ILE A 63 1.34 5.73 0.92
N GLY A 64 0.54 6.42 0.10
CA GLY A 64 -0.37 5.77 -0.84
C GLY A 64 0.30 5.21 -2.10
N ALA A 65 1.29 5.93 -2.65
CA ALA A 65 1.82 5.65 -3.99
C ALA A 65 3.16 4.90 -4.00
N VAL A 66 3.94 4.96 -2.91
CA VAL A 66 5.29 4.34 -2.87
C VAL A 66 5.24 2.90 -2.33
N ASN A 67 4.15 2.18 -2.62
CA ASN A 67 3.91 0.81 -2.15
C ASN A 67 4.19 0.66 -0.64
N THR A 68 4.78 -0.47 -0.24
CA THR A 68 5.10 -0.77 1.15
C THR A 68 6.14 0.19 1.74
N LEU A 69 7.04 0.71 0.91
CA LEU A 69 8.07 1.66 1.37
C LEU A 69 7.46 2.98 1.86
N GLY A 70 6.35 3.41 1.28
CA GLY A 70 5.69 4.67 1.63
C GLY A 70 5.25 4.73 3.10
N TRP A 71 4.49 3.74 3.54
CA TRP A 71 3.98 3.70 4.91
C TRP A 71 5.07 3.36 5.94
N VAL A 72 6.06 2.54 5.56
CA VAL A 72 7.23 2.26 6.42
C VAL A 72 8.09 3.52 6.60
N ALA A 73 8.39 4.25 5.52
CA ALA A 73 9.18 5.47 5.56
C ALA A 73 8.53 6.56 6.43
N TYR A 74 7.19 6.64 6.43
CA TYR A 74 6.48 7.54 7.34
C TYR A 74 6.81 7.26 8.82
N PHE A 75 6.80 5.99 9.25
CA PHE A 75 7.10 5.66 10.65
C PHE A 75 8.60 5.76 11.00
N VAL A 76 9.48 5.40 10.07
CA VAL A 76 10.94 5.39 10.31
C VAL A 76 11.54 6.80 10.21
N VAL A 77 11.10 7.58 9.23
CA VAL A 77 11.71 8.88 8.89
C VAL A 77 10.73 10.03 9.07
N GLY A 78 9.48 9.87 8.64
CA GLY A 78 8.50 10.95 8.59
C GLY A 78 8.00 11.42 9.95
N LYS A 79 7.80 10.51 10.89
CA LYS A 79 7.34 10.81 12.24
C LYS A 79 8.53 11.08 13.16
N LYS A 80 8.55 12.26 13.76
CA LYS A 80 9.48 12.58 14.86
C LYS A 80 9.02 11.81 16.09
N ARG A 81 9.94 11.04 16.70
CA ARG A 81 9.70 10.39 17.99
C ARG A 81 9.34 11.44 19.03
#